data_AF-A0A3M1MJ91-F1
#
_entry.id   AF-A0A3M1MJ91-F1
#
_cell.length_a   1.000
_cell.length_b   1.000
_cell.length_c   1.000
_cell.angle_alpha   90.00
_cell.angle_beta   90.00
_cell.angle_gamma   90.00
#
_symmetry.space_group_name_H-M   'P 1'
#
loop_
_entity.id
_entity.type
_entity.pdbx_description
1 polymer ?
#
loop_
_entity_poly.entity_id
_entity_poly.type
_entity_poly.pdbx_seq_one_letter_code
_entity_poly.pdbx_strand_id
1 'polypeptide(L)'
;MTSCHIQTFESFSESLPPALEAIGAAERLAGQKTIIIKPNLVTDDPPPVTLPVEAALVLVRWLRNHTDARIIIAEGSGDRLNSTIKVFDHLGYMDLADRYDLKLIDLNEAPTVELSRDDCPVFPVFHLPAILQDAFVISFAVLKAHSLADVTLSLKNMIGCAPPRFYQQGGHWKKSAFHRRVHQAIVDLNRYCRPDLALIDASVGLAEHHLGGPPCNPPVERLVAGFDPVAVDAAGALLLGRDWRDIEHIRLADGCLGRAGEGEAAWRLAQEPSTSARH
;
A
#
# COMPACT_ATOMS: atom_id res chain seq x y z
N MET A 1 11.11 10.46 -15.77
CA MET A 1 10.33 10.36 -14.52
C MET A 1 11.04 9.38 -13.61
N THR A 2 11.10 9.68 -12.32
CA THR A 2 11.63 8.76 -11.32
C THR A 2 10.61 7.65 -11.07
N SER A 3 11.07 6.43 -10.86
CA SER A 3 10.22 5.27 -10.53
C SER A 3 9.78 5.26 -9.06
N CYS A 4 10.54 5.95 -8.20
CA CYS A 4 10.29 6.15 -6.78
C CYS A 4 10.77 7.56 -6.39
N HIS A 5 10.00 8.22 -5.53
CA HIS A 5 10.28 9.54 -4.96
C HIS A 5 10.00 9.52 -3.46
N ILE A 6 10.87 10.19 -2.68
CA ILE A 6 10.67 10.39 -1.24
C ILE A 6 10.47 11.89 -1.00
N GLN A 7 9.34 12.22 -0.41
CA GLN A 7 8.90 13.58 -0.13
C GLN A 7 8.97 13.85 1.37
N THR A 8 9.49 15.01 1.76
CA THR A 8 9.39 15.50 3.15
C THR A 8 7.93 15.74 3.52
N PHE A 9 7.52 15.25 4.68
CA PHE A 9 6.15 15.37 5.17
C PHE A 9 6.00 16.58 6.10
N GLU A 10 5.04 17.45 5.78
CA GLU A 10 4.54 18.52 6.66
C GLU A 10 3.06 18.29 7.00
N SER A 11 2.27 17.97 5.98
CA SER A 11 0.88 17.52 6.07
C SER A 11 0.52 16.76 4.79
N PHE A 12 -0.57 16.00 4.78
CA PHE A 12 -0.98 15.32 3.55
C PHE A 12 -1.30 16.31 2.43
N SER A 13 -1.94 17.46 2.74
CA SER A 13 -2.31 18.47 1.74
C SER A 13 -1.10 19.15 1.09
N GLU A 14 -0.04 19.39 1.87
CA GLU A 14 1.17 20.06 1.37
C GLU A 14 2.14 19.07 0.72
N SER A 15 2.16 17.81 1.18
CA SER A 15 3.21 16.85 0.78
C SER A 15 2.76 15.81 -0.24
N LEU A 16 1.48 15.41 -0.28
CA LEU A 16 1.05 14.36 -1.22
C LEU A 16 1.02 14.85 -2.69
N PRO A 17 0.47 16.05 -3.02
CA PRO A 17 0.51 16.57 -4.39
C PRO A 17 1.92 16.65 -4.99
N PRO A 18 2.94 17.28 -4.36
CA PRO A 18 4.28 17.33 -4.94
C PRO A 18 4.92 15.94 -5.06
N ALA A 19 4.60 14.99 -4.16
CA ALA A 19 5.07 13.61 -4.30
C ALA A 19 4.53 12.91 -5.57
N LEU A 20 3.25 13.15 -5.89
CA LEU A 20 2.59 12.62 -7.09
C LEU A 20 3.09 13.32 -8.37
N GLU A 21 3.36 14.62 -8.30
CA GLU A 21 3.92 15.41 -9.40
C GLU A 21 5.35 14.98 -9.74
N ALA A 22 6.19 14.74 -8.72
CA ALA A 22 7.59 14.35 -8.91
C ALA A 22 7.75 13.04 -9.71
N ILE A 23 6.81 12.10 -9.56
CA ILE A 23 6.79 10.84 -10.33
C ILE A 23 6.02 10.96 -11.65
N GLY A 24 5.38 12.10 -11.94
CA GLY A 24 4.59 12.30 -13.16
C GLY A 24 3.24 11.58 -13.16
N ALA A 25 2.55 11.51 -12.01
CA ALA A 25 1.39 10.65 -11.87
C ALA A 25 0.20 10.99 -12.76
N ALA A 26 -0.03 12.28 -13.06
CA ALA A 26 -1.12 12.71 -13.92
C ALA A 26 -1.06 12.04 -15.31
N GLU A 27 0.15 11.88 -15.88
CA GLU A 27 0.33 11.27 -17.20
C GLU A 27 -0.03 9.78 -17.20
N ARG A 28 0.24 9.07 -16.11
CA ARG A 28 -0.06 7.63 -15.97
C ARG A 28 -1.55 7.36 -15.71
N LEU A 29 -2.22 8.33 -15.10
CA LEU A 29 -3.66 8.28 -14.82
C LEU A 29 -4.51 8.70 -16.02
N ALA A 30 -3.93 9.39 -17.00
CA ALA A 30 -4.61 9.78 -18.23
C ALA A 30 -5.18 8.54 -18.95
N GLY A 31 -6.47 8.58 -19.28
CA GLY A 31 -7.17 7.50 -19.98
C GLY A 31 -7.59 6.31 -19.12
N GLN A 32 -7.26 6.28 -17.82
CA GLN A 32 -7.77 5.27 -16.90
C GLN A 32 -9.28 5.46 -16.71
N LYS A 33 -10.05 4.36 -16.73
CA LYS A 33 -11.51 4.40 -16.58
C LYS A 33 -11.96 4.24 -15.13
N THR A 34 -11.21 3.46 -14.35
CA THR A 34 -11.51 3.20 -12.94
C THR A 34 -10.19 3.19 -12.17
N ILE A 35 -10.18 3.90 -11.06
CA ILE A 35 -9.08 3.94 -10.11
C ILE A 35 -9.59 3.36 -8.80
N ILE A 36 -8.87 2.38 -8.26
CA ILE A 36 -9.14 1.81 -6.94
C ILE A 36 -8.05 2.31 -6.00
N ILE A 37 -8.45 3.04 -4.96
CA ILE A 37 -7.60 3.38 -3.83
C ILE A 37 -7.73 2.25 -2.81
N LYS A 38 -6.63 1.57 -2.54
CA LYS A 38 -6.51 0.50 -1.56
C LYS A 38 -5.71 1.00 -0.35
N PRO A 39 -6.37 1.55 0.69
CA PRO A 39 -5.68 2.01 1.90
C PRO A 39 -5.05 0.84 2.68
N ASN A 40 -4.52 1.10 3.88
CA ASN A 40 -4.12 0.05 4.82
C ASN A 40 -5.05 0.08 6.03
N LEU A 41 -6.14 -0.70 6.00
CA LEU A 41 -7.15 -0.79 7.06
C LEU A 41 -7.25 -2.24 7.57
N VAL A 42 -6.14 -2.75 8.11
CA VAL A 42 -6.05 -4.14 8.57
C VAL A 42 -7.04 -4.45 9.69
N THR A 43 -7.24 -3.50 10.60
CA THR A 43 -8.16 -3.50 11.74
C THR A 43 -8.86 -2.14 11.83
N ASP A 44 -9.71 -1.92 12.83
CA ASP A 44 -10.31 -0.62 13.15
C ASP A 44 -9.49 0.21 14.15
N ASP A 45 -8.23 -0.19 14.42
CA ASP A 45 -7.31 0.58 15.24
C ASP A 45 -7.00 1.95 14.58
N PRO A 46 -6.85 3.02 15.37
CA PRO A 46 -6.56 4.34 14.84
C PRO A 46 -5.16 4.42 14.20
N PRO A 47 -4.88 5.45 13.38
CA PRO A 47 -3.54 5.73 12.92
C PRO A 47 -2.52 5.87 14.08
N PRO A 48 -1.25 5.46 13.88
CA PRO A 48 -0.66 4.98 12.63
C PRO A 48 -0.81 3.47 12.40
N VAL A 49 -1.70 2.75 13.12
CA VAL A 49 -1.99 1.33 12.85
C VAL A 49 -2.81 1.15 11.57
N THR A 50 -3.48 2.20 11.10
CA THR A 50 -4.18 2.25 9.82
C THR A 50 -3.87 3.56 9.10
N LEU A 51 -4.18 3.64 7.81
CA LEU A 51 -3.99 4.86 7.04
C LEU A 51 -4.97 5.95 7.52
N PRO A 52 -4.49 7.15 7.91
CA PRO A 52 -5.37 8.28 8.23
C PRO A 52 -6.35 8.56 7.09
N VAL A 53 -7.64 8.72 7.42
CA VAL A 53 -8.67 9.04 6.41
C VAL A 53 -8.38 10.35 5.66
N GLU A 54 -7.67 11.28 6.31
CA GLU A 54 -7.19 12.52 5.68
C GLU A 54 -6.26 12.25 4.49
N ALA A 55 -5.38 11.24 4.57
CA ALA A 55 -4.50 10.87 3.47
C ALA A 55 -5.30 10.42 2.25
N ALA A 56 -6.32 9.57 2.48
CA ALA A 56 -7.23 9.11 1.44
C ALA A 56 -8.06 10.28 0.86
N LEU A 57 -8.52 11.20 1.71
CA LEU A 57 -9.23 12.41 1.29
C LEU A 57 -8.39 13.27 0.35
N VAL A 58 -7.14 13.58 0.73
CA VAL A 58 -6.25 14.41 -0.10
C VAL A 58 -5.99 13.71 -1.43
N LEU A 59 -5.76 12.40 -1.43
CA LEU A 59 -5.59 11.63 -2.66
C LEU A 59 -6.84 11.71 -3.55
N VAL A 60 -8.04 11.53 -3.00
CA VAL A 60 -9.31 11.66 -3.75
C VAL A 60 -9.44 13.03 -4.38
N ARG A 61 -9.17 14.11 -3.63
CA ARG A 61 -9.24 15.48 -4.15
C ARG A 61 -8.25 15.72 -5.27
N TRP A 62 -7.01 15.24 -5.10
CA TRP A 62 -5.99 15.37 -6.13
C TRP A 62 -6.39 14.61 -7.39
N LEU A 63 -6.85 13.35 -7.28
CA LEU A 63 -7.29 12.55 -8.42
C LEU A 63 -8.43 13.23 -9.19
N ARG A 64 -9.44 13.79 -8.51
CA ARG A 64 -10.56 14.51 -9.16
C ARG A 64 -10.13 15.71 -9.99
N ASN A 65 -8.99 16.32 -9.66
CA ASN A 65 -8.46 17.45 -10.42
C ASN A 65 -7.61 17.01 -11.63
N HIS A 66 -7.27 15.71 -11.74
CA HIS A 66 -6.31 15.21 -12.73
C HIS A 66 -6.86 14.08 -13.61
N THR A 67 -8.07 13.56 -13.32
CA THR A 67 -8.70 12.51 -14.13
C THR A 67 -10.21 12.46 -13.95
N ASP A 68 -10.92 12.04 -15.00
CA ASP A 68 -12.35 11.75 -15.00
C ASP A 68 -12.65 10.27 -14.66
N ALA A 69 -11.63 9.49 -14.28
CA ALA A 69 -11.80 8.10 -13.90
C ALA A 69 -12.78 7.95 -12.73
N ARG A 70 -13.55 6.87 -12.73
CA ARG A 70 -14.35 6.50 -11.56
C ARG A 70 -13.42 6.13 -10.40
N ILE A 71 -13.50 6.86 -9.30
CA ILE A 71 -12.70 6.61 -8.08
C ILE A 71 -13.51 5.72 -7.12
N ILE A 72 -12.88 4.65 -6.66
CA ILE A 72 -13.43 3.69 -5.69
C ILE A 72 -12.43 3.53 -4.56
N ILE A 73 -12.89 3.46 -3.31
CA ILE A 73 -12.07 3.00 -2.20
C ILE A 73 -12.42 1.55 -1.91
N ALA A 74 -11.44 0.65 -1.92
CA ALA A 74 -11.67 -0.76 -1.68
C ALA A 74 -10.62 -1.34 -0.74
N GLU A 75 -11.05 -2.14 0.23
CA GLU A 75 -10.16 -2.83 1.16
C GLU A 75 -10.78 -4.18 1.53
N GLY A 76 -9.96 -5.13 1.97
CA GLY A 76 -10.41 -6.32 2.68
C GLY A 76 -9.71 -6.37 4.02
N SER A 77 -10.38 -5.93 5.09
CA SER A 77 -9.76 -5.90 6.42
C SER A 77 -9.34 -7.29 6.88
N GLY A 78 -8.25 -7.37 7.65
CA GLY A 78 -7.74 -8.60 8.25
C GLY A 78 -8.46 -8.98 9.54
N ASP A 79 -9.12 -8.01 10.17
CA ASP A 79 -9.87 -8.14 11.43
C ASP A 79 -10.84 -9.32 11.41
N ARG A 80 -10.77 -10.17 12.43
CA ARG A 80 -11.63 -11.35 12.57
C ARG A 80 -13.06 -10.99 12.99
N LEU A 81 -13.21 -9.98 13.83
CA LEU A 81 -14.46 -9.64 14.51
C LEU A 81 -15.28 -8.61 13.72
N ASN A 82 -14.60 -7.74 12.96
CA ASN A 82 -15.25 -6.69 12.19
C ASN A 82 -15.31 -7.03 10.69
N SER A 83 -16.42 -6.67 10.03
CA SER A 83 -16.48 -6.61 8.56
C SER A 83 -15.65 -5.42 8.07
N THR A 84 -15.23 -5.40 6.81
CA THR A 84 -14.50 -4.24 6.29
C THR A 84 -15.40 -2.99 6.31
N ILE A 85 -16.70 -3.15 6.11
CA ILE A 85 -17.67 -2.04 6.22
C ILE A 85 -17.65 -1.40 7.62
N LYS A 86 -17.59 -2.19 8.70
CA LYS A 86 -17.46 -1.64 10.05
C LYS A 86 -16.12 -0.93 10.26
N VAL A 87 -15.04 -1.48 9.71
CA VAL A 87 -13.72 -0.83 9.75
C VAL A 87 -13.74 0.51 9.01
N PHE A 88 -14.39 0.60 7.85
CA PHE A 88 -14.57 1.86 7.15
C PHE A 88 -15.34 2.88 7.99
N ASP A 89 -16.42 2.45 8.65
CA ASP A 89 -17.24 3.31 9.51
C ASP A 89 -16.43 3.88 10.69
N HIS A 90 -15.80 2.99 11.47
CA HIS A 90 -15.00 3.38 12.64
C HIS A 90 -13.84 4.31 12.29
N LEU A 91 -13.26 4.18 11.10
CA LEU A 91 -12.13 4.99 10.65
C LEU A 91 -12.56 6.23 9.83
N GLY A 92 -13.86 6.51 9.74
CA GLY A 92 -14.40 7.73 9.10
C GLY A 92 -14.44 7.70 7.57
N TYR A 93 -14.21 6.54 6.95
CA TYR A 93 -14.30 6.37 5.50
C TYR A 93 -15.73 6.41 4.98
N MET A 94 -16.73 6.05 5.80
CA MET A 94 -18.15 6.22 5.45
C MET A 94 -18.48 7.70 5.24
N ASP A 95 -18.11 8.57 6.19
CA ASP A 95 -18.30 10.02 6.06
C ASP A 95 -17.53 10.61 4.88
N LEU A 96 -16.33 10.09 4.58
CA LEU A 96 -15.58 10.50 3.39
C LEU A 96 -16.35 10.11 2.12
N ALA A 97 -16.87 8.87 2.07
CA ALA A 97 -17.60 8.36 0.93
C ALA A 97 -18.89 9.14 0.67
N ASP A 98 -19.66 9.44 1.72
CA ASP A 98 -20.91 10.20 1.61
C ASP A 98 -20.65 11.63 1.14
N ARG A 99 -19.64 12.31 1.73
CA ARG A 99 -19.30 13.71 1.37
C ARG A 99 -18.80 13.86 -0.06
N TYR A 100 -18.12 12.83 -0.58
CA TYR A 100 -17.50 12.88 -1.89
C TYR A 100 -18.21 12.00 -2.92
N ASP A 101 -19.33 11.34 -2.63
CA ASP A 101 -19.99 10.41 -3.55
C ASP A 101 -19.00 9.34 -4.07
N LEU A 102 -18.35 8.64 -3.13
CA LEU A 102 -17.43 7.55 -3.45
C LEU A 102 -18.09 6.21 -3.14
N LYS A 103 -17.74 5.19 -3.93
CA LYS A 103 -18.10 3.82 -3.60
C LYS A 103 -17.04 3.22 -2.67
N LEU A 104 -17.49 2.68 -1.54
CA LEU A 104 -16.69 1.78 -0.70
C LEU A 104 -16.97 0.33 -1.09
N ILE A 105 -15.92 -0.48 -1.23
CA ILE A 105 -16.05 -1.91 -1.55
C ILE A 105 -15.30 -2.75 -0.52
N ASP A 106 -16.00 -3.72 0.04
CA ASP A 106 -15.40 -4.81 0.81
C ASP A 106 -14.85 -5.89 -0.13
N LEU A 107 -13.53 -5.93 -0.29
CA LEU A 107 -12.83 -6.93 -1.10
C LEU A 107 -12.96 -8.34 -0.50
N ASN A 108 -13.25 -8.48 0.80
CA ASN A 108 -13.48 -9.80 1.41
C ASN A 108 -14.77 -10.46 0.89
N GLU A 109 -15.74 -9.68 0.42
CA GLU A 109 -17.06 -10.14 -0.02
C GLU A 109 -17.29 -9.97 -1.53
N ALA A 110 -16.39 -9.27 -2.23
CA ALA A 110 -16.53 -8.98 -3.65
C ALA A 110 -16.56 -10.27 -4.51
N PRO A 111 -17.26 -10.25 -5.67
CA PRO A 111 -17.16 -11.31 -6.67
C PRO A 111 -15.72 -11.49 -7.13
N THR A 112 -15.28 -12.74 -7.29
CA THR A 112 -13.91 -13.08 -7.66
C THR A 112 -13.84 -13.79 -9.00
N VAL A 113 -12.70 -13.66 -9.67
CA VAL A 113 -12.27 -14.52 -10.77
C VAL A 113 -11.19 -15.46 -10.30
N GLU A 114 -11.15 -16.67 -10.85
CA GLU A 114 -10.05 -17.60 -10.67
C GLU A 114 -8.97 -17.33 -11.72
N LEU A 115 -7.71 -17.26 -11.29
CA LEU A 115 -6.54 -17.06 -12.13
C LEU A 115 -5.54 -18.16 -11.82
N SER A 116 -4.76 -18.60 -12.81
CA SER A 116 -3.71 -19.59 -12.60
C SER A 116 -2.37 -19.10 -13.13
N ARG A 117 -1.30 -19.50 -12.46
CA ARG A 117 0.08 -19.22 -12.84
C ARG A 117 1.01 -20.34 -12.38
N ASP A 118 1.79 -20.88 -13.31
CA ASP A 118 2.73 -21.95 -13.02
C ASP A 118 4.00 -21.47 -12.28
N ASP A 119 4.25 -20.14 -12.27
CA ASP A 119 5.38 -19.50 -11.59
C ASP A 119 5.07 -19.06 -10.15
N CYS A 120 3.95 -19.52 -9.57
CA CYS A 120 3.50 -19.22 -8.20
C CYS A 120 3.46 -20.50 -7.33
N PRO A 121 4.53 -20.82 -6.58
CA PRO A 121 4.64 -22.09 -5.84
C PRO A 121 3.80 -22.19 -4.55
N VAL A 122 3.28 -21.08 -4.01
CA VAL A 122 2.38 -21.07 -2.85
C VAL A 122 0.92 -20.99 -3.32
N PHE A 123 0.63 -20.14 -4.30
CA PHE A 123 -0.70 -19.98 -4.88
C PHE A 123 -0.68 -20.13 -6.40
N PRO A 124 -0.58 -21.37 -6.92
CA PRO A 124 -0.62 -21.62 -8.37
C PRO A 124 -2.00 -21.32 -8.99
N VAL A 125 -3.03 -21.26 -8.14
CA VAL A 125 -4.37 -20.77 -8.45
C VAL A 125 -4.72 -19.71 -7.42
N PHE A 126 -5.22 -18.56 -7.88
CA PHE A 126 -5.60 -17.44 -7.03
C PHE A 126 -6.99 -16.91 -7.42
N HIS A 127 -7.93 -16.93 -6.47
CA HIS A 127 -9.19 -16.19 -6.55
C HIS A 127 -8.98 -14.73 -6.14
N LEU A 128 -9.14 -13.81 -7.09
CA LEU A 128 -8.95 -12.37 -6.91
C LEU A 128 -10.29 -11.63 -7.16
N PRO A 129 -10.63 -10.58 -6.38
CA PRO A 129 -11.77 -9.72 -6.67
C PRO A 129 -11.75 -9.20 -8.10
N ALA A 130 -12.80 -9.49 -8.86
CA ALA A 130 -12.87 -9.22 -10.31
C ALA A 130 -12.67 -7.74 -10.64
N ILE A 131 -13.10 -6.86 -9.74
CA ILE A 131 -12.97 -5.40 -9.89
C ILE A 131 -11.53 -4.91 -9.98
N LEU A 132 -10.55 -5.72 -9.57
CA LEU A 132 -9.12 -5.37 -9.60
C LEU A 132 -8.47 -5.65 -10.96
N GLN A 133 -9.12 -6.39 -11.87
CA GLN A 133 -8.53 -6.81 -13.16
C GLN A 133 -8.35 -5.64 -14.14
N ASP A 134 -9.33 -4.75 -14.19
CA ASP A 134 -9.40 -3.66 -15.18
C ASP A 134 -9.31 -2.27 -14.55
N ALA A 135 -8.82 -2.19 -13.30
CA ALA A 135 -8.69 -0.96 -12.55
C ALA A 135 -7.22 -0.58 -12.39
N PHE A 136 -6.96 0.72 -12.41
CA PHE A 136 -5.67 1.25 -11.96
C PHE A 136 -5.64 1.22 -10.42
N VAL A 137 -4.80 0.38 -9.83
CA VAL A 137 -4.78 0.14 -8.39
C VAL A 137 -3.71 0.99 -7.71
N ILE A 138 -4.14 1.86 -6.81
CA ILE A 138 -3.28 2.66 -5.95
C ILE A 138 -3.25 2.00 -4.57
N SER A 139 -2.10 1.42 -4.17
CA SER A 139 -1.92 0.97 -2.79
C SER A 139 -1.39 2.12 -1.94
N PHE A 140 -2.10 2.50 -0.89
CA PHE A 140 -1.64 3.51 0.08
C PHE A 140 -1.39 2.83 1.43
N ALA A 141 -0.16 2.36 1.60
CA ALA A 141 0.31 1.65 2.78
C ALA A 141 0.77 2.61 3.87
N VAL A 142 0.92 2.11 5.10
CA VAL A 142 1.58 2.82 6.21
C VAL A 142 2.90 2.14 6.49
N LEU A 143 3.96 2.91 6.75
CA LEU A 143 5.30 2.42 7.08
C LEU A 143 5.29 1.66 8.42
N LYS A 144 5.41 0.33 8.40
CA LYS A 144 5.41 -0.47 9.64
C LYS A 144 6.41 -1.62 9.58
N ALA A 145 7.11 -1.87 10.68
CA ALA A 145 7.74 -3.15 10.91
C ALA A 145 6.68 -4.23 11.20
N HIS A 146 6.94 -5.48 10.80
CA HIS A 146 6.04 -6.61 10.97
C HIS A 146 6.79 -7.83 11.48
N SER A 147 6.32 -8.42 12.58
CA SER A 147 7.01 -9.52 13.27
C SER A 147 7.20 -10.79 12.42
N LEU A 148 6.32 -11.07 11.46
CA LEU A 148 6.43 -12.27 10.60
C LEU A 148 6.96 -12.01 9.18
N ALA A 149 6.92 -10.77 8.70
CA ALA A 149 7.23 -10.44 7.30
C ALA A 149 8.32 -9.36 7.20
N ASP A 150 8.95 -9.06 8.34
CA ASP A 150 9.84 -7.95 8.64
C ASP A 150 9.23 -6.55 8.52
N VAL A 151 8.44 -6.30 7.48
CA VAL A 151 7.75 -5.03 7.21
C VAL A 151 6.33 -5.23 6.67
N THR A 152 5.49 -4.20 6.79
CA THR A 152 4.23 -4.05 6.06
C THR A 152 4.27 -2.76 5.27
N LEU A 153 4.44 -2.89 3.96
CA LEU A 153 4.52 -1.81 2.98
C LEU A 153 3.56 -2.11 1.81
N SER A 154 3.82 -1.61 0.61
CA SER A 154 2.87 -1.67 -0.51
C SER A 154 2.60 -3.10 -1.00
N LEU A 155 3.61 -3.96 -1.15
CA LEU A 155 3.43 -5.33 -1.63
C LEU A 155 2.62 -6.17 -0.64
N LYS A 156 2.94 -6.07 0.66
CA LYS A 156 2.19 -6.77 1.72
C LYS A 156 0.79 -6.19 1.90
N ASN A 157 0.59 -4.89 1.66
CA ASN A 157 -0.73 -4.27 1.74
C ASN A 157 -1.74 -4.97 0.80
N MET A 158 -1.28 -5.48 -0.34
CA MET A 158 -2.11 -6.20 -1.31
C MET A 158 -2.74 -7.48 -0.76
N ILE A 159 -2.26 -8.04 0.37
CA ILE A 159 -2.94 -9.14 1.07
C ILE A 159 -4.43 -8.81 1.33
N GLY A 160 -4.78 -7.52 1.51
CA GLY A 160 -6.17 -7.04 1.59
C GLY A 160 -7.08 -7.51 0.44
N CYS A 161 -6.50 -7.80 -0.73
CA CYS A 161 -7.22 -8.28 -1.91
C CYS A 161 -7.53 -9.79 -1.89
N ALA A 162 -7.18 -10.52 -0.83
CA ALA A 162 -7.36 -11.97 -0.72
C ALA A 162 -8.61 -12.32 0.13
N PRO A 163 -9.74 -12.72 -0.47
CA PRO A 163 -10.99 -12.91 0.28
C PRO A 163 -10.94 -14.13 1.22
N PRO A 164 -11.39 -14.00 2.48
CA PRO A 164 -11.26 -15.03 3.51
C PRO A 164 -11.91 -16.36 3.14
N ARG A 165 -12.98 -16.33 2.33
CA ARG A 165 -13.66 -17.56 1.85
C ARG A 165 -12.73 -18.54 1.13
N PHE A 166 -11.60 -18.08 0.59
CA PHE A 166 -10.57 -18.91 -0.05
C PHE A 166 -9.27 -19.00 0.77
N TYR A 167 -8.96 -17.99 1.59
CA TYR A 167 -7.62 -17.82 2.20
C TYR A 167 -7.60 -17.85 3.73
N GLN A 168 -8.72 -18.19 4.38
CA GLN A 168 -8.75 -18.48 5.81
C GLN A 168 -8.52 -19.97 6.05
N GLN A 169 -7.29 -20.35 6.41
CA GLN A 169 -6.89 -21.73 6.71
C GLN A 169 -6.55 -21.89 8.19
N GLY A 170 -7.57 -21.86 9.05
CA GLY A 170 -7.42 -21.93 10.50
C GLY A 170 -6.82 -20.66 11.12
N GLY A 171 -6.51 -20.70 12.42
CA GLY A 171 -5.98 -19.55 13.16
C GLY A 171 -7.00 -18.42 13.39
N HIS A 172 -6.50 -17.27 13.85
CA HIS A 172 -7.34 -16.13 14.28
C HIS A 172 -7.46 -15.00 13.26
N TRP A 173 -6.86 -15.12 12.06
CA TRP A 173 -6.83 -14.05 11.07
C TRP A 173 -7.50 -14.48 9.77
N LYS A 174 -8.26 -13.56 9.13
CA LYS A 174 -9.02 -13.82 7.88
C LYS A 174 -8.17 -14.34 6.71
N LYS A 175 -6.87 -14.05 6.73
CA LYS A 175 -5.93 -14.30 5.63
C LYS A 175 -4.80 -15.23 6.04
N SER A 176 -5.10 -16.14 6.98
CA SER A 176 -4.12 -17.01 7.63
C SER A 176 -3.39 -17.97 6.69
N ALA A 177 -3.92 -18.26 5.49
CA ALA A 177 -3.21 -19.04 4.47
C ALA A 177 -1.85 -18.42 4.10
N PHE A 178 -1.71 -17.09 4.21
CA PHE A 178 -0.46 -16.40 3.93
C PHE A 178 0.60 -16.63 5.01
N HIS A 179 0.26 -17.01 6.24
CA HIS A 179 1.21 -16.99 7.36
C HIS A 179 2.31 -18.06 7.27
N ARG A 180 2.08 -19.19 6.60
CA ARG A 180 3.06 -20.30 6.57
C ARG A 180 4.30 -20.00 5.75
N ARG A 181 4.14 -19.31 4.62
CA ARG A 181 5.20 -18.94 3.68
C ARG A 181 5.02 -17.50 3.24
N VAL A 182 4.91 -16.59 4.22
CA VAL A 182 4.42 -15.22 4.02
C VAL A 182 5.19 -14.46 2.95
N HIS A 183 6.50 -14.61 2.88
CA HIS A 183 7.29 -13.89 1.89
C HIS A 183 6.98 -14.33 0.47
N GLN A 184 6.99 -15.63 0.21
CA GLN A 184 6.62 -16.16 -1.10
C GLN A 184 5.14 -15.93 -1.42
N ALA A 185 4.26 -16.02 -0.44
CA ALA A 185 2.82 -15.74 -0.59
C ALA A 185 2.56 -14.29 -1.02
N ILE A 186 3.33 -13.32 -0.50
CA ILE A 186 3.28 -11.91 -0.93
C ILE A 186 3.72 -11.78 -2.39
N VAL A 187 4.82 -12.43 -2.78
CA VAL A 187 5.34 -12.38 -4.15
C VAL A 187 4.34 -13.01 -5.13
N ASP A 188 3.82 -14.19 -4.81
CA ASP A 188 2.81 -14.89 -5.62
C ASP A 188 1.58 -14.00 -5.84
N LEU A 189 1.03 -13.42 -4.78
CA LEU A 189 -0.10 -12.50 -4.87
C LEU A 189 0.20 -11.31 -5.79
N ASN A 190 1.37 -10.68 -5.66
CA ASN A 190 1.73 -9.53 -6.48
C ASN A 190 2.06 -9.91 -7.94
N ARG A 191 2.23 -11.20 -8.28
CA ARG A 191 2.22 -11.67 -9.69
C ARG A 191 0.82 -11.66 -10.31
N TYR A 192 -0.23 -11.72 -9.50
CA TYR A 192 -1.62 -11.61 -9.95
C TYR A 192 -2.16 -10.18 -9.86
N CYS A 193 -1.82 -9.46 -8.79
CA CYS A 193 -2.33 -8.11 -8.52
C CYS A 193 -1.28 -7.32 -7.73
N ARG A 194 -0.37 -6.67 -8.45
CA ARG A 194 0.52 -5.65 -7.88
C ARG A 194 -0.12 -4.26 -7.99
N PRO A 195 0.24 -3.31 -7.11
CA PRO A 195 -0.16 -1.92 -7.29
C PRO A 195 0.39 -1.36 -8.59
N ASP A 196 -0.41 -0.55 -9.29
CA ASP A 196 0.07 0.28 -10.40
C ASP A 196 0.77 1.54 -9.88
N LEU A 197 0.32 2.06 -8.73
CA LEU A 197 0.95 3.13 -7.98
C LEU A 197 1.04 2.73 -6.51
N ALA A 198 2.24 2.76 -5.96
CA ALA A 198 2.50 2.49 -4.56
C ALA A 198 2.81 3.80 -3.82
N LEU A 199 2.08 4.01 -2.73
CA LEU A 199 2.27 5.11 -1.78
C LEU A 199 2.53 4.53 -0.39
N ILE A 200 3.46 5.12 0.35
CA ILE A 200 3.72 4.81 1.75
C ILE A 200 3.58 6.09 2.57
N ASP A 201 2.66 6.06 3.54
CA ASP A 201 2.61 7.01 4.64
C ASP A 201 3.70 6.67 5.66
N ALA A 202 4.75 7.48 5.67
CA ALA A 202 5.84 7.44 6.63
C ALA A 202 5.88 8.73 7.45
N SER A 203 4.73 9.38 7.68
CA SER A 203 4.63 10.58 8.52
C SER A 203 5.13 10.31 9.94
N VAL A 204 4.72 9.17 10.50
CA VAL A 204 5.14 8.70 11.83
C VAL A 204 5.91 7.38 11.71
N GLY A 205 5.27 6.33 11.17
CA GLY A 205 5.78 4.97 11.07
C GLY A 205 5.71 4.15 12.37
N LEU A 206 5.69 2.82 12.27
CA LEU A 206 5.77 1.89 13.42
C LEU A 206 7.08 1.10 13.40
N ALA A 207 7.87 1.18 14.48
CA ALA A 207 9.27 0.72 14.49
C ALA A 207 9.44 -0.80 14.67
N GLU A 208 8.55 -1.44 15.45
CA GLU A 208 8.77 -2.83 15.90
C GLU A 208 7.61 -3.79 15.63
N HIS A 209 6.36 -3.37 15.86
CA HIS A 209 5.18 -4.22 15.69
C HIS A 209 4.07 -3.54 14.88
N HIS A 210 3.50 -4.31 13.95
CA HIS A 210 2.48 -3.86 13.00
C HIS A 210 1.09 -3.62 13.62
N LEU A 211 0.83 -4.17 14.81
CA LEU A 211 -0.37 -3.94 15.62
C LEU A 211 0.09 -3.45 17.00
N GLY A 212 -0.04 -2.16 17.27
CA GLY A 212 0.27 -1.57 18.58
C GLY A 212 1.77 -1.51 18.94
N GLY A 213 2.69 -1.61 17.99
CA GLY A 213 4.11 -1.33 18.24
C GLY A 213 4.37 0.14 18.55
N PRO A 214 5.51 0.49 19.16
CA PRO A 214 5.87 1.87 19.38
C PRO A 214 5.98 2.60 18.03
N PRO A 215 5.42 3.82 17.91
CA PRO A 215 5.73 4.72 16.82
C PRO A 215 7.23 4.94 16.69
N CYS A 216 7.72 5.23 15.48
CA CYS A 216 9.11 5.64 15.33
C CYS A 216 9.37 6.93 16.13
N ASN A 217 10.51 6.98 16.81
CA ASN A 217 10.94 8.14 17.59
C ASN A 217 12.43 8.42 17.30
N PRO A 218 12.78 9.52 16.62
CA PRO A 218 11.86 10.55 16.09
C PRO A 218 10.93 10.01 15.00
N PRO A 219 9.80 10.70 14.70
CA PRO A 219 8.94 10.37 13.57
C PRO A 219 9.75 10.43 12.26
N VAL A 220 9.36 9.60 11.28
CA VAL A 220 10.10 9.51 10.01
C VAL A 220 9.87 10.75 9.12
N GLU A 221 8.68 11.36 9.18
CA GLU A 221 8.33 12.61 8.49
C GLU A 221 8.57 12.54 6.96
N ARG A 222 8.15 11.44 6.32
CA ARG A 222 8.24 11.26 4.87
C ARG A 222 6.94 10.73 4.25
N LEU A 223 6.81 10.92 2.94
CA LEU A 223 5.95 10.11 2.07
C LEU A 223 6.82 9.46 0.99
N VAL A 224 6.48 8.24 0.59
CA VAL A 224 7.11 7.58 -0.56
C VAL A 224 6.06 7.35 -1.62
N ALA A 225 6.38 7.65 -2.88
CA ALA A 225 5.49 7.45 -4.01
C ALA A 225 6.24 6.86 -5.21
N GLY A 226 5.64 5.93 -5.94
CA GLY A 226 6.28 5.36 -7.10
C GLY A 226 5.44 4.36 -7.89
N PHE A 227 5.79 4.19 -9.17
CA PHE A 227 5.17 3.20 -10.07
C PHE A 227 5.81 1.82 -9.99
N ASP A 228 6.96 1.72 -9.33
CA ASP A 228 7.61 0.45 -9.01
C ASP A 228 7.38 0.12 -7.52
N PRO A 229 6.46 -0.80 -7.18
CA PRO A 229 6.18 -1.13 -5.79
C PRO A 229 7.36 -1.80 -5.07
N VAL A 230 8.29 -2.43 -5.80
CA VAL A 230 9.50 -3.03 -5.21
C VAL A 230 10.50 -1.93 -4.84
N ALA A 231 10.65 -0.91 -5.69
CA ALA A 231 11.44 0.27 -5.38
C ALA A 231 10.85 1.02 -4.17
N VAL A 232 9.53 1.24 -4.15
CA VAL A 232 8.83 1.92 -3.05
C VAL A 232 8.99 1.15 -1.73
N ASP A 233 8.85 -0.18 -1.74
CA ASP A 233 9.04 -1.00 -0.55
C ASP A 233 10.51 -1.03 -0.09
N ALA A 234 11.48 -1.06 -1.01
CA ALA A 234 12.90 -0.96 -0.65
C ALA A 234 13.25 0.39 0.00
N ALA A 235 12.70 1.50 -0.52
CA ALA A 235 12.84 2.81 0.12
C ALA A 235 12.20 2.84 1.51
N GLY A 236 10.99 2.27 1.66
CA GLY A 236 10.33 2.14 2.96
C GLY A 236 11.12 1.31 3.96
N ALA A 237 11.71 0.18 3.54
CA ALA A 237 12.56 -0.63 4.40
C ALA A 237 13.77 0.17 4.94
N LEU A 238 14.43 0.94 4.06
CA LEU A 238 15.56 1.77 4.44
C LEU A 238 15.17 2.93 5.37
N LEU A 239 13.97 3.50 5.23
CA LEU A 239 13.42 4.48 6.18
C LEU A 239 13.20 3.89 7.58
N LEU A 240 12.95 2.58 7.68
CA LEU A 240 12.91 1.84 8.96
C LEU A 240 14.30 1.41 9.44
N GLY A 241 15.38 1.79 8.75
CA GLY A 241 16.75 1.38 9.07
C GLY A 241 17.03 -0.10 8.79
N ARG A 242 16.29 -0.73 7.88
CA ARG A 242 16.44 -2.15 7.51
C ARG A 242 16.98 -2.26 6.08
N ASP A 243 17.95 -3.15 5.86
CA ASP A 243 18.39 -3.47 4.50
C ASP A 243 17.28 -4.27 3.81
N TRP A 244 16.84 -3.78 2.65
CA TRP A 244 15.80 -4.43 1.85
C TRP A 244 16.22 -5.84 1.39
N ARG A 245 17.53 -6.13 1.33
CA ARG A 245 18.08 -7.45 0.98
C ARG A 245 17.82 -8.50 2.05
N ASP A 246 17.68 -8.08 3.31
CA ASP A 246 17.36 -8.97 4.42
C ASP A 246 15.85 -9.25 4.51
N ILE A 247 15.03 -8.45 3.83
CA ILE A 247 13.58 -8.63 3.76
C ILE A 247 13.26 -9.57 2.60
N GLU A 248 13.00 -10.84 2.92
CA GLU A 248 12.95 -11.92 1.93
C GLU A 248 11.99 -11.64 0.77
N HIS A 249 10.81 -11.09 1.04
CA HIS A 249 9.82 -10.82 -0.02
C HIS A 249 10.23 -9.69 -0.96
N ILE A 250 10.95 -8.68 -0.49
CA ILE A 250 11.48 -7.60 -1.35
C ILE A 250 12.63 -8.18 -2.19
N ARG A 251 13.55 -8.94 -1.57
CA ARG A 251 14.64 -9.61 -2.28
C ARG A 251 14.14 -10.58 -3.36
N LEU A 252 13.08 -11.33 -3.09
CA LEU A 252 12.46 -12.24 -4.07
C LEU A 252 11.72 -11.50 -5.19
N ALA A 253 11.18 -10.32 -4.90
CA ALA A 253 10.47 -9.49 -5.88
C ALA A 253 11.43 -8.70 -6.80
N ASP A 254 12.64 -8.38 -6.32
CA ASP A 254 13.66 -7.67 -7.10
C ASP A 254 14.05 -8.42 -8.38
N GLY A 255 14.13 -7.68 -9.50
CA GLY A 255 14.37 -8.23 -10.83
C GLY A 255 13.20 -9.01 -11.43
N CYS A 256 12.12 -9.26 -10.67
CA CYS A 256 10.94 -10.00 -11.13
C CYS A 256 9.70 -9.10 -11.25
N LEU A 257 9.36 -8.39 -10.17
CA LEU A 257 8.17 -7.54 -10.07
C LEU A 257 8.50 -6.05 -10.17
N GLY A 258 9.78 -5.70 -10.00
CA GLY A 258 10.31 -4.34 -9.97
C GLY A 258 11.80 -4.32 -9.65
N ARG A 259 12.35 -3.16 -9.29
CA ARG A 259 13.77 -2.92 -9.06
C ARG A 259 14.01 -2.20 -7.73
N ALA A 260 14.41 -2.96 -6.71
CA ALA A 260 14.67 -2.42 -5.37
C ALA A 260 15.76 -1.34 -5.35
N GLY A 261 16.77 -1.47 -6.24
CA GLY A 261 17.87 -0.52 -6.36
C GLY A 261 17.44 0.91 -6.71
N GLU A 262 16.30 1.09 -7.37
CA GLU A 262 15.77 2.43 -7.69
C GLU A 262 15.20 3.12 -6.42
N GLY A 263 14.66 2.32 -5.49
CA GLY A 263 14.24 2.79 -4.17
C GLY A 263 15.41 3.18 -3.28
N GLU A 264 16.48 2.37 -3.30
CA GLU A 264 17.72 2.68 -2.57
C GLU A 264 18.39 3.97 -3.09
N ALA A 265 18.35 4.20 -4.41
CA ALA A 265 18.81 5.46 -5.00
C ALA A 265 17.96 6.65 -4.54
N ALA A 266 16.64 6.53 -4.56
CA ALA A 266 15.73 7.57 -4.06
C ALA A 266 15.97 7.87 -2.56
N TRP A 267 16.19 6.82 -1.75
CA TRP A 267 16.54 6.97 -0.35
C TRP A 267 17.86 7.73 -0.14
N ARG A 268 18.93 7.38 -0.88
CA ARG A 268 20.20 8.11 -0.79
C ARG A 268 20.06 9.59 -1.12
N LEU A 269 19.35 9.91 -2.21
CA LEU A 269 19.10 11.30 -2.63
C LEU A 269 18.35 12.09 -1.56
N ALA A 270 17.38 11.47 -0.88
CA ALA A 270 16.60 12.12 0.18
C ALA A 270 17.41 12.41 1.46
N GLN A 271 18.60 11.80 1.61
CA GLN A 271 19.52 12.05 2.72
C GLN A 271 20.56 13.13 2.41
N GLU A 272 20.67 13.55 1.14
CA GLU A 272 21.60 14.62 0.78
C GLU A 272 21.11 15.95 1.38
N PRO A 273 21.98 16.72 2.05
CA PRO A 273 21.60 18.01 2.58
C PRO A 273 21.17 18.92 1.43
N SER A 274 19.97 19.49 1.53
CA SER A 274 19.48 20.50 0.59
C SER A 274 20.55 21.57 0.37
N THR A 275 21.04 21.68 -0.86
CA THR A 275 22.04 22.69 -1.24
C THR A 275 21.46 24.12 -1.31
N SER A 276 20.23 24.37 -0.83
CA SER A 276 19.57 25.68 -0.91
C SER A 276 19.67 26.54 0.36
N ALA A 277 20.84 26.53 1.02
CA ALA A 277 21.16 27.47 2.10
C ALA A 277 22.59 28.00 1.96
N ARG A 278 22.94 28.49 0.76
CA ARG A 278 24.07 29.39 0.55
C ARG A 278 23.70 30.39 -0.54
N HIS A 279 23.03 31.47 -0.15
CA HIS A 279 23.26 32.84 -0.64
C HIS A 279 22.65 33.84 0.32
#